data_AF-A0A4Q3MKZ4-F1
#
_entry.id   AF-A0A4Q3MKZ4-F1
#
_cell.length_a   1.000
_cell.length_b   1.000
_cell.length_c   1.000
_cell.angle_alpha   90.00
_cell.angle_beta   90.00
_cell.angle_gamma   90.00
#
_symmetry.space_group_name_H-M   'P 1'
#
loop_
_entity.id
_entity.type
_entity.pdbx_description
1 polymer ?
#
loop_
_entity_poly.entity_id
_entity_poly.type
_entity_poly.pdbx_seq_one_letter_code
_entity_poly.pdbx_strand_id
1 'polypeptide(L)' 'MDPAEPITTGRELALRMNSAFPGLDWVAMLMKQSGCARDYVEWHLQEEMVPPEAVLLAAAKLLSEVNTGDSTEQG' A
#
# COMPACT_ATOMS: atom_id res chain seq x y z
N MET A 1 -3.81 -1.45 15.12
CA MET A 1 -3.97 -0.49 14.02
C MET A 1 -5.34 -0.73 13.46
N ASP A 2 -6.21 0.27 13.58
CA ASP A 2 -7.56 0.19 13.07
C ASP A 2 -7.50 0.34 11.54
N PRO A 3 -8.15 -0.52 10.75
CA PRO A 3 -8.10 -0.45 9.28
C PRO A 3 -8.74 0.83 8.71
N ALA A 4 -9.46 1.60 9.54
CA ALA A 4 -10.09 2.86 9.18
C ALA A 4 -9.24 4.10 9.48
N GLU A 5 -8.08 3.98 10.13
CA GLU A 5 -7.21 5.14 10.35
C GLU A 5 -6.63 5.65 9.02
N PRO A 6 -6.69 6.96 8.76
CA PRO A 6 -6.09 7.56 7.58
C PRO A 6 -4.58 7.36 7.64
N ILE A 7 -3.99 6.91 6.54
CA ILE A 7 -2.53 6.76 6.44
C ILE A 7 -1.93 8.17 6.46
N THR A 8 -1.24 8.53 7.55
CA THR A 8 -0.68 9.87 7.71
C THR A 8 0.78 9.97 7.25
N THR A 9 1.51 8.84 7.21
CA THR A 9 2.93 8.81 6.81
C THR A 9 3.27 7.62 5.91
N GLY A 10 4.38 7.74 5.18
CA GLY A 10 4.94 6.63 4.39
C GLY A 10 5.30 5.40 5.22
N ARG A 11 5.77 5.59 6.45
CA ARG A 11 6.05 4.49 7.38
C ARG A 11 4.78 3.70 7.72
N GLU A 12 3.68 4.38 8.02
CA GLU A 12 2.40 3.70 8.28
C GLU A 12 1.89 2.97 7.04
N LEU A 13 2.03 3.58 5.86
CA LEU A 13 1.70 2.92 4.61
C LEU A 13 2.49 1.62 4.44
N ALA A 14 3.80 1.66 4.67
CA ALA A 14 4.67 0.50 4.57
C ALA A 14 4.24 -0.64 5.50
N LEU A 15 3.92 -0.32 6.76
CA LEU A 15 3.45 -1.31 7.74
C LEU A 15 2.12 -1.95 7.31
N ARG A 16 1.21 -1.16 6.76
CA ARG A 16 -0.10 -1.65 6.29
C ARG A 16 0.05 -2.53 5.05
N MET A 17 0.87 -2.12 4.08
CA MET A 17 1.17 -2.92 2.89
C MET A 17 1.87 -4.23 3.27
N ASN A 18 2.84 -4.19 4.19
CA ASN A 18 3.53 -5.38 4.66
C ASN A 18 2.59 -6.35 5.40
N SER A 19 1.61 -5.83 6.14
CA SER A 19 0.59 -6.65 6.82
C SER A 19 -0.40 -7.27 5.83
N ALA A 20 -0.79 -6.55 4.77
CA ALA A 20 -1.73 -7.04 3.76
C ALA A 20 -1.10 -8.00 2.76
N PHE A 21 0.21 -7.86 2.50
CA PHE A 21 0.95 -8.64 1.51
C PHE A 21 2.21 -9.29 2.12
N PRO A 22 2.07 -10.13 3.15
CA PRO A 22 3.22 -10.73 3.83
C PRO A 22 4.00 -11.64 2.87
N GLY A 23 5.31 -11.41 2.75
CA GLY A 23 6.20 -12.21 1.90
C GLY A 23 6.11 -11.92 0.40
N LEU A 24 5.33 -10.92 -0.02
CA LEU A 24 5.27 -10.46 -1.40
C LEU A 24 6.05 -9.16 -1.60
N ASP A 25 6.58 -8.93 -2.80
CA ASP A 25 7.21 -7.65 -3.17
C ASP A 25 6.14 -6.59 -3.49
N TRP A 26 5.46 -6.12 -2.44
CA TRP A 26 4.43 -5.10 -2.54
C TRP A 26 4.97 -3.74 -2.98
N VAL A 27 6.28 -3.49 -2.83
CA VAL A 27 6.95 -2.31 -3.40
C VAL A 27 6.93 -2.38 -4.92
N ALA A 28 7.25 -3.54 -5.52
CA ALA A 28 7.15 -3.71 -6.97
C ALA A 28 5.70 -3.55 -7.48
N MET A 29 4.71 -4.01 -6.70
CA MET A 29 3.29 -3.79 -7.02
C MET A 29 2.92 -2.30 -6.99
N LEU A 30 3.39 -1.56 -5.98
CA LEU A 30 3.21 -0.11 -5.91
C LEU A 30 3.87 0.60 -7.08
N MET A 31 5.09 0.24 -7.46
CA MET A 31 5.76 0.81 -8.63
C MET A 31 4.93 0.62 -9.89
N LYS A 32 4.48 -0.61 -10.13
CA LYS A 32 3.67 -0.95 -11.30
C LYS A 32 2.35 -0.17 -11.34
N GLN A 33 1.72 0.01 -10.18
CA GLN A 33 0.40 0.64 -10.09
C GLN A 33 0.46 2.18 -10.04
N SER A 34 1.51 2.76 -9.47
CA SER A 34 1.73 4.21 -9.39
C SER A 34 2.49 4.78 -10.59
N GLY A 35 3.24 3.94 -11.31
CA GLY A 35 4.18 4.37 -12.35
C GLY A 35 5.47 4.99 -11.81
N CYS A 36 5.67 5.00 -10.48
CA CYS A 36 6.86 5.56 -9.84
C CYS A 36 8.04 4.57 -9.84
N ALA A 37 9.26 5.10 -9.82
CA ALA A 37 10.47 4.32 -9.68
C ALA A 37 10.61 3.72 -8.27
N ARG A 38 11.36 2.62 -8.14
CA ARG A 38 11.53 1.89 -6.87
C ARG A 38 12.12 2.79 -5.80
N ASP A 39 13.23 3.45 -6.09
CA ASP A 39 13.95 4.30 -5.15
C ASP A 39 13.06 5.44 -4.64
N TYR A 40 12.21 5.99 -5.52
CA TYR A 40 11.28 7.06 -5.17
C TYR A 40 10.18 6.57 -4.21
N VAL A 41 9.63 5.38 -4.46
CA VAL A 41 8.64 4.75 -3.58
C VAL A 41 9.27 4.38 -2.25
N GLU A 42 10.42 3.70 -2.26
CA GLU A 42 11.13 3.27 -1.05
C GLU A 42 11.58 4.46 -0.19
N TRP A 43 12.02 5.55 -0.79
CA TRP A 43 12.35 6.77 -0.06
C TRP A 43 11.11 7.33 0.66
N HIS A 44 9.99 7.52 -0.05
CA HIS A 44 8.78 8.05 0.57
C HIS A 44 8.20 7.15 1.65
N LEU A 45 8.37 5.83 1.55
CA LEU A 45 7.93 4.86 2.56
C LEU A 45 8.76 4.89 3.85
N GLN A 46 10.00 5.40 3.79
CA GLN A 46 10.86 5.54 4.96
C GLN A 46 10.63 6.87 5.70
N GLU A 47 10.16 7.89 4.99
CA GLU A 47 9.96 9.23 5.53
C GLU A 47 8.66 9.35 6.35
N GLU A 48 8.71 10.20 7.38
CA GLU A 48 7.55 10.58 8.20
C GLU A 48 6.74 11.71 7.54
N MET A 49 6.62 11.64 6.21
CA MET A 49 5.83 12.57 5.40
C MET A 49 4.71 11.84 4.67
N VAL A 50 3.70 12.60 4.25
CA VAL A 50 2.62 12.08 3.41
C VAL A 50 3.20 11.66 2.06
N PRO A 51 3.04 10.38 1.64
CA PRO A 51 3.47 9.93 0.34
C PRO A 51 2.73 10.68 -0.78
N PRO A 52 3.32 10.79 -1.97
CA PRO A 52 2.67 11.39 -3.11
C PRO A 52 1.37 10.66 -3.45
N GLU A 53 0.39 11.42 -3.93
CA GLU A 53 -0.97 10.94 -4.20
C GLU A 53 -0.98 9.68 -5.08
N ALA A 54 -0.10 9.60 -6.07
CA ALA A 54 0.03 8.43 -6.94
C ALA A 54 0.35 7.13 -6.16
N VAL A 55 1.19 7.22 -5.13
CA VAL A 55 1.54 6.08 -4.26
C VAL A 55 0.39 5.75 -3.32
N LEU A 56 -0.30 6.76 -2.78
CA LEU A 56 -1.48 6.57 -1.93
C LEU A 56 -2.63 5.90 -2.69
N LEU A 57 -2.94 6.36 -3.90
CA LEU A 57 -3.98 5.77 -4.76
C LEU A 57 -3.62 4.34 -5.15
N ALA A 58 -2.36 4.09 -5.50
CA ALA A 58 -1.88 2.75 -5.83
C ALA A 58 -2.04 1.79 -4.64
N ALA A 59 -1.63 2.22 -3.44
CA ALA A 59 -1.80 1.45 -2.23
C ALA A 59 -3.27 1.20 -1.90
N ALA A 60 -4.12 2.22 -1.97
CA ALA A 60 -5.55 2.10 -1.69
C ALA A 60 -6.22 1.08 -2.63
N LYS A 61 -5.86 1.10 -3.91
CA LYS A 61 -6.37 0.12 -4.89
C LYS A 61 -5.93 -1.31 -4.53
N LEU A 62 -4.65 -1.52 -4.28
CA LEU A 62 -4.10 -2.83 -3.91
C LEU A 62 -4.75 -3.37 -2.62
N LEU A 63 -4.90 -2.53 -1.60
CA LEU A 63 -5.54 -2.89 -0.33
C LEU A 63 -7.04 -3.18 -0.50
N SER A 64 -7.72 -2.46 -1.38
CA SER A 64 -9.13 -2.73 -1.71
C SER A 64 -9.29 -4.08 -2.41
N GLU A 65 -8.37 -4.44 -3.30
CA GLU A 65 -8.39 -5.75 -3.99
C GLU A 65 -8.19 -6.91 -3.00
N VAL A 66 -7.30 -6.77 -2.02
CA VAL A 66 -7.11 -7.77 -0.95
C VAL A 66 -8.37 -7.95 -0.11
N ASN A 67 -9.00 -6.85 0.31
CA ASN A 67 -10.23 -6.92 1.11
C ASN A 67 -11.42 -7.49 0.33
N THR A 68 -11.44 -7.35 -1.00
CA THR A 68 -12.50 -7.90 -1.86
C THR A 68 -12.24 -9.38 -2.19
N GLY A 69 -10.98 -9.82 -2.15
CA GLY A 69 -10.56 -11.21 -2.36
C GLY A 69 -10.97 -12.20 -1.27
N ASP A 70 -11.48 -11.71 -0.13
CA ASP A 70 -12.05 -12.53 0.96
C ASP A 70 -13.56 -12.80 0.78
N SER A 71 -14.20 -12.27 -0.27
CA SER A 71 -15.67 -12.40 -0.48
C SER A 71 -16.10 -13.40 -1.55
N THR A 72 -15.23 -14.28 -2.05
CA THR A 72 -15.64 -15.37 -2.96
C THR A 72 -15.84 -16.70 -2.24
N GLU A 73 -16.72 -16.74 -1.23
CA GLU A 73 -17.46 -17.95 -0.82
C GLU A 73 -18.83 -17.56 -0.22
N GLN A 74 -19.82 -17.28 -1.08
CA GLN A 74 -21.21 -17.57 -0.77
C GLN A 74 -21.83 -18.32 -1.95
N GLY A 75 -21.96 -19.63 -1.77
CA GLY A 75 -22.82 -20.49 -2.57
C GLY A 75 -24.28 -20.38 -2.18
#